data_AF-A0A350YI70-F1
#
_entry.id   AF-A0A350YI70-F1
#
_cell.length_a   1.000
_cell.length_b   1.000
_cell.length_c   1.000
_cell.angle_alpha   90.00
_cell.angle_beta   90.00
_cell.angle_gamma   90.00
#
_symmetry.space_group_name_H-M   'P 1'
#
loop_
_entity.id
_entity.type
_entity.pdbx_description
1 polymer ?
#
loop_
_entity_poly.entity_id
_entity_poly.type
_entity_poly.pdbx_seq_one_letter_code
_entity_poly.pdbx_strand_id
1 'polypeptide(L)'
;GSDPRVCGQCADGRMGLKLGKYGAFIGCSNYPTCKNTRPLAVSSGTKEQDDAQNMAPRELGADPKTKMPITVRVGPYGAYVQLDLEEAKPEETPAEPAAKGKKPAKKKKEVKAKPKRVSLPKGMDPNLINLETALKLLALPRDVGKHPETGEMITAGLGRFGAYIKMGPRYKSLADSDDLLSIGLNRAVVLLAEPDKGRKGGGSSSAKLLGEHPTDKKPVTLNAGRFGPYVKWAKVMATVTKAYDPENLTFEQALEIIEAKIAKGPSPAKGKAAKPAKEKAVKANPKDKGKPKPKAKAAAKKKPAMTTKAKKKQ
;
A
#
# COMPACT_ATOMS: atom_id res chain seq x y z
N GLY A 1 -40.98 -18.14 -10.11
CA GLY A 1 -39.54 -17.82 -10.04
C GLY A 1 -38.86 -18.85 -9.16
N SER A 2 -37.60 -19.17 -9.42
CA SER A 2 -36.81 -20.12 -8.61
C SER A 2 -36.31 -19.49 -7.30
N ASP A 3 -36.13 -20.31 -6.27
CA ASP A 3 -35.68 -19.84 -4.95
C ASP A 3 -34.26 -19.25 -5.01
N PRO A 4 -34.04 -17.99 -4.57
CA PRO A 4 -32.73 -17.32 -4.66
C PRO A 4 -31.68 -17.91 -3.70
N ARG A 5 -32.05 -18.90 -2.89
CA ARG A 5 -31.17 -19.62 -1.96
C ARG A 5 -30.80 -21.02 -2.45
N VAL A 6 -31.27 -21.48 -3.61
CA VAL A 6 -30.82 -22.75 -4.19
C VAL A 6 -29.44 -22.57 -4.83
N CYS A 7 -28.58 -23.57 -4.71
CA CYS A 7 -27.26 -23.57 -5.32
C CYS A 7 -27.37 -23.86 -6.83
N GLY A 8 -26.94 -22.92 -7.68
CA GLY A 8 -26.91 -23.11 -9.14
C GLY A 8 -25.94 -24.19 -9.66
N GLN A 9 -25.27 -24.95 -8.78
CA GLN A 9 -24.35 -26.05 -9.15
C GLN A 9 -24.74 -27.40 -8.52
N CYS A 10 -25.69 -27.47 -7.58
CA CYS A 10 -26.19 -28.73 -7.03
C CYS A 10 -27.61 -28.56 -6.49
N ALA A 11 -28.48 -29.54 -6.75
CA ALA A 11 -29.91 -29.44 -6.43
C ALA A 11 -30.18 -29.28 -4.91
N ASP A 12 -29.45 -30.03 -4.08
CA ASP A 12 -29.69 -30.10 -2.62
C ASP A 12 -28.98 -28.99 -1.83
N GLY A 13 -28.12 -28.22 -2.50
CA GLY A 13 -27.30 -27.20 -1.85
C GLY A 13 -28.08 -25.91 -1.59
N ARG A 14 -27.99 -25.37 -0.37
CA ARG A 14 -28.49 -24.02 -0.04
C ARG A 14 -27.34 -23.02 0.04
N MET A 15 -27.53 -21.86 -0.60
CA MET A 15 -26.60 -20.75 -0.61
C MET A 15 -26.75 -19.92 0.67
N GLY A 16 -25.71 -19.87 1.49
CA GLY A 16 -25.69 -19.16 2.77
C GLY A 16 -24.47 -18.25 2.94
N LEU A 17 -24.59 -17.23 3.78
CA LEU A 17 -23.50 -16.30 4.08
C LEU A 17 -22.45 -16.99 4.97
N LYS A 18 -21.22 -17.08 4.46
CA LYS A 18 -20.03 -17.61 5.14
C LYS A 18 -18.99 -16.51 5.31
N LEU A 19 -18.17 -16.59 6.35
CA LEU A 19 -17.07 -15.67 6.62
C LEU A 19 -15.75 -16.36 6.27
N GLY A 20 -14.90 -15.69 5.48
CA GLY A 20 -13.58 -16.18 5.10
C GLY A 20 -12.49 -15.12 5.29
N LYS A 21 -11.24 -15.51 5.03
CA LYS A 21 -10.07 -14.62 5.13
C LYS A 21 -10.19 -13.34 4.29
N TYR A 22 -10.93 -13.41 3.18
CA TYR A 22 -11.11 -12.31 2.24
C TYR A 22 -12.46 -11.57 2.39
N GLY A 23 -13.18 -11.79 3.51
CA GLY A 23 -14.47 -11.16 3.80
C GLY A 23 -15.64 -12.14 3.81
N ALA A 24 -16.86 -11.59 3.82
CA ALA A 24 -18.09 -12.37 3.74
C ALA A 24 -18.38 -12.77 2.29
N PHE A 25 -18.79 -14.01 2.07
CA PHE A 25 -19.17 -14.55 0.76
C PHE A 25 -20.40 -15.45 0.89
N ILE A 26 -21.17 -15.60 -0.18
CA ILE A 26 -22.24 -16.60 -0.25
C ILE A 26 -21.61 -17.91 -0.70
N GLY A 27 -21.77 -18.99 0.06
CA GLY A 27 -21.27 -20.32 -0.31
C GLY A 27 -22.33 -21.40 -0.14
N CYS A 28 -22.22 -22.47 -0.93
CA CYS A 28 -23.07 -23.64 -0.79
C CYS A 28 -22.93 -24.29 0.60
N SER A 29 -24.02 -24.78 1.17
CA SER A 29 -24.04 -25.60 2.38
C SER A 29 -23.21 -26.87 2.22
N ASN A 30 -23.31 -27.53 1.05
CA ASN A 30 -22.69 -28.82 0.73
C ASN A 30 -21.18 -28.70 0.38
N TYR A 31 -20.45 -27.78 1.01
CA TYR A 31 -18.99 -27.74 0.91
C TYR A 31 -18.40 -28.83 1.82
N PRO A 32 -17.46 -29.69 1.36
CA PRO A 32 -16.56 -29.50 0.23
C PRO A 32 -16.97 -30.12 -1.12
N THR A 33 -18.09 -30.88 -1.19
CA THR A 33 -18.49 -31.58 -2.42
C THR A 33 -18.99 -30.61 -3.50
N CYS A 34 -19.67 -29.53 -3.11
CA CYS A 34 -19.97 -28.38 -3.96
C CYS A 34 -19.13 -27.17 -3.56
N LYS A 35 -18.31 -26.67 -4.49
CA LYS A 35 -17.42 -25.50 -4.30
C LYS A 35 -18.03 -24.18 -4.77
N ASN A 36 -19.34 -24.14 -5.06
CA ASN A 36 -20.01 -22.93 -5.49
C ASN A 36 -19.90 -21.83 -4.43
N THR A 37 -19.27 -20.72 -4.79
CA THR A 37 -19.14 -19.52 -3.96
C THR A 37 -19.33 -18.28 -4.83
N ARG A 38 -19.97 -17.26 -4.26
CA ARG A 38 -20.19 -15.96 -4.89
C ARG A 38 -19.79 -14.87 -3.88
N PRO A 39 -18.92 -13.91 -4.24
CA PRO A 39 -18.59 -12.81 -3.34
C PRO A 39 -19.86 -12.00 -3.04
N LEU A 40 -19.93 -11.43 -1.83
CA LEU A 40 -20.92 -10.42 -1.52
C LEU A 40 -20.39 -9.08 -2.01
N ALA A 41 -21.03 -8.51 -3.02
CA ALA A 41 -20.85 -7.10 -3.36
C ALA A 41 -21.40 -6.27 -2.18
N VAL A 42 -20.50 -5.83 -1.31
CA VAL A 42 -20.82 -4.88 -0.25
C VAL A 42 -20.87 -3.49 -0.90
N SER A 43 -22.08 -3.01 -1.18
CA SER A 43 -22.33 -1.70 -1.80
C SER A 43 -22.00 -0.54 -0.84
N SER A 44 -20.73 -0.38 -0.48
CA SER A 44 -20.23 0.78 0.24
C SER A 44 -19.83 1.90 -0.72
N GLY A 45 -20.84 2.57 -1.30
CA GLY A 45 -20.78 4.01 -1.60
C GLY A 45 -19.78 4.54 -2.64
N THR A 46 -19.15 3.70 -3.46
CA THR A 46 -18.32 4.15 -4.60
C THR A 46 -18.64 3.37 -5.88
N LYS A 47 -18.34 3.98 -7.04
CA LYS A 47 -18.75 3.54 -8.38
C LYS A 47 -18.07 2.22 -8.81
N GLU A 48 -18.61 1.09 -8.37
CA GLU A 48 -18.07 -0.27 -8.63
C GLU A 48 -19.18 -1.23 -9.06
N GLN A 49 -19.87 -0.92 -10.17
CA GLN A 49 -20.82 -1.85 -10.81
C GLN A 49 -20.21 -2.54 -12.07
N ASP A 50 -18.98 -2.18 -12.44
CA ASP A 50 -18.29 -2.66 -13.64
C ASP A 50 -17.23 -3.75 -13.34
N ASP A 51 -16.76 -3.88 -12.09
CA ASP A 51 -15.65 -4.77 -11.70
C ASP A 51 -15.90 -6.26 -11.94
N ALA A 52 -17.16 -6.69 -11.99
CA ALA A 52 -17.51 -8.08 -12.27
C ALA A 52 -17.32 -8.50 -13.73
N GLN A 53 -17.33 -7.56 -14.68
CA GLN A 53 -17.11 -7.84 -16.11
C GLN A 53 -15.65 -7.59 -16.54
N ASN A 54 -14.93 -6.69 -15.86
CA ASN A 54 -13.53 -6.37 -16.15
C ASN A 54 -12.49 -7.43 -15.71
N MET A 55 -12.93 -8.59 -15.21
CA MET A 55 -12.04 -9.66 -14.73
C MET A 55 -11.64 -10.67 -15.82
N ALA A 56 -12.34 -10.70 -16.96
CA ALA A 56 -11.95 -11.51 -18.12
C ALA A 56 -10.87 -10.77 -18.95
N PRO A 57 -9.83 -11.48 -19.47
CA PRO A 57 -8.90 -10.88 -20.43
C PRO A 57 -9.65 -10.42 -21.69
N ARG A 58 -9.54 -9.14 -22.04
CA ARG A 58 -10.07 -8.62 -23.31
C ARG A 58 -9.00 -8.70 -24.38
N GLU A 59 -9.24 -9.50 -25.40
CA GLU A 59 -8.34 -9.64 -26.55
C GLU A 59 -8.50 -8.44 -27.48
N LEU A 60 -7.38 -7.81 -27.87
CA LEU A 60 -7.37 -6.69 -28.82
C LEU A 60 -6.98 -7.10 -30.24
N GLY A 61 -6.54 -8.35 -30.43
CA GLY A 61 -6.00 -8.88 -31.67
C GLY A 61 -4.51 -9.21 -31.56
N ALA A 62 -3.89 -9.56 -32.70
CA ALA A 62 -2.48 -9.93 -32.77
C ALA A 62 -1.58 -8.75 -33.20
N ASP A 63 -0.36 -8.70 -32.67
CA ASP A 63 0.68 -7.76 -33.14
C ASP A 63 1.16 -8.13 -34.56
N PRO A 64 1.17 -7.22 -35.54
CA PRO A 64 1.69 -7.52 -36.88
C PRO A 64 3.17 -7.95 -36.92
N LYS A 65 3.99 -7.56 -35.93
CA LYS A 65 5.42 -7.92 -35.89
C LYS A 65 5.68 -9.30 -35.30
N THR A 66 4.92 -9.68 -34.28
CA THR A 66 5.16 -10.92 -33.53
C THR A 66 4.09 -11.99 -33.73
N LYS A 67 2.95 -11.65 -34.33
CA LYS A 67 1.73 -12.47 -34.48
C LYS A 67 1.12 -12.95 -33.15
N MET A 68 1.61 -12.44 -32.02
CA MET A 68 1.18 -12.85 -30.68
C MET A 68 -0.07 -12.08 -30.24
N PRO A 69 -1.01 -12.73 -29.51
CA PRO A 69 -2.20 -12.06 -29.00
C PRO A 69 -1.85 -11.00 -27.95
N ILE A 70 -2.47 -9.83 -28.09
CA ILE A 70 -2.41 -8.74 -27.11
C ILE A 70 -3.71 -8.77 -26.29
N THR A 71 -3.57 -8.91 -24.98
CA THR A 71 -4.70 -8.89 -24.04
C THR A 71 -4.62 -7.70 -23.08
N VAL A 72 -5.77 -7.09 -22.81
CA VAL A 72 -5.96 -6.15 -21.69
C VAL A 72 -6.50 -6.94 -20.51
N ARG A 73 -5.87 -6.76 -19.35
CA ARG A 73 -6.22 -7.46 -18.11
C ARG A 73 -6.25 -6.47 -16.95
N VAL A 74 -7.15 -6.66 -16.00
CA VAL A 74 -7.17 -5.90 -14.74
C VAL A 74 -6.45 -6.68 -13.65
N GLY A 75 -5.53 -6.03 -12.95
CA GLY A 75 -4.74 -6.63 -11.86
C GLY A 75 -4.72 -5.77 -10.60
N PRO A 76 -4.06 -6.23 -9.53
CA PRO A 76 -4.02 -5.52 -8.23
C PRO A 76 -3.29 -4.17 -8.26
N TYR A 77 -2.69 -3.81 -9.40
CA TYR A 77 -1.99 -2.54 -9.63
C TYR A 77 -2.66 -1.69 -10.72
N GLY A 78 -3.91 -2.02 -11.10
CA GLY A 78 -4.66 -1.40 -12.19
C GLY A 78 -4.70 -2.24 -13.47
N ALA A 79 -5.31 -1.68 -14.52
CA ALA A 79 -5.36 -2.30 -15.84
C ALA A 79 -3.97 -2.28 -16.51
N TYR A 80 -3.68 -3.32 -17.29
CA TYR A 80 -2.44 -3.46 -18.04
C TYR A 80 -2.64 -4.17 -19.37
N VAL A 81 -1.78 -3.84 -20.33
CA VAL A 81 -1.63 -4.56 -21.60
C VAL A 81 -0.56 -5.64 -21.41
N GLN A 82 -0.86 -6.86 -21.84
CA GLN A 82 0.08 -7.97 -21.90
C GLN A 82 0.17 -8.48 -23.33
N LEU A 83 1.40 -8.57 -23.86
CA LEU A 83 1.69 -9.38 -25.03
C LEU A 83 1.86 -10.81 -24.54
N ASP A 84 0.86 -11.64 -24.81
CA ASP A 84 0.88 -13.05 -24.46
C ASP A 84 1.79 -13.76 -25.44
N LEU A 85 3.06 -13.93 -25.03
CA LEU A 85 3.87 -15.04 -25.53
C LEU A 85 3.03 -16.29 -25.36
N GLU A 86 2.60 -16.91 -26.46
CA GLU A 86 2.06 -18.26 -26.39
C GLU A 86 3.09 -19.09 -25.64
N GLU A 87 2.73 -19.50 -24.43
CA GLU A 87 3.50 -20.49 -23.70
C GLU A 87 3.48 -21.70 -24.62
N ALA A 88 4.65 -22.08 -25.16
CA ALA A 88 4.79 -23.25 -25.99
C ALA A 88 4.05 -24.38 -25.28
N LYS A 89 2.93 -24.83 -25.88
CA LYS A 89 2.20 -25.98 -25.39
C LYS A 89 3.26 -27.07 -25.23
N PRO A 90 3.38 -27.71 -24.05
CA PRO A 90 4.27 -28.84 -23.92
C PRO A 90 3.67 -29.95 -24.79
N GLU A 91 4.07 -30.01 -26.06
CA GLU A 91 3.82 -31.17 -26.90
C GLU A 91 4.56 -32.33 -26.26
N GLU A 92 3.78 -33.30 -25.80
CA GLU A 92 4.25 -34.52 -25.18
C GLU A 92 4.92 -35.38 -26.27
N THR A 93 6.22 -35.24 -26.46
CA THR A 93 7.01 -36.25 -27.19
C THR A 93 7.62 -37.23 -26.17
N PRO A 94 7.45 -38.55 -26.33
CA PRO A 94 7.79 -39.51 -25.28
C PRO A 94 9.29 -39.65 -25.01
N ALA A 95 9.62 -40.17 -23.82
CA ALA A 95 10.99 -40.52 -23.47
C ALA A 95 11.41 -41.86 -24.08
N GLU A 96 12.68 -41.99 -24.46
CA GLU A 96 13.45 -43.25 -24.37
C GLU A 96 14.95 -42.96 -24.09
N PRO A 97 15.73 -43.94 -23.57
CA PRO A 97 16.70 -43.63 -22.51
C PRO A 97 18.19 -43.80 -22.87
N ALA A 98 19.07 -43.08 -22.17
CA ALA A 98 20.52 -43.29 -22.24
C ALA A 98 21.25 -43.22 -20.88
N ALA A 99 21.83 -44.37 -20.51
CA ALA A 99 22.92 -44.66 -19.57
C ALA A 99 23.45 -43.60 -18.55
N LYS A 100 23.26 -43.95 -17.28
CA LYS A 100 24.10 -43.72 -16.07
C LYS A 100 25.47 -42.99 -16.23
N GLY A 101 25.67 -41.94 -15.40
CA GLY A 101 26.91 -41.86 -14.59
C GLY A 101 27.65 -40.52 -14.44
N LYS A 102 27.22 -39.63 -13.51
CA LYS A 102 28.05 -38.89 -12.51
C LYS A 102 27.20 -37.85 -11.71
N LYS A 103 27.76 -37.36 -10.59
CA LYS A 103 27.07 -36.59 -9.51
C LYS A 103 26.50 -35.22 -9.94
N PRO A 104 25.50 -34.66 -9.21
CA PRO A 104 24.62 -33.60 -9.73
C PRO A 104 25.23 -32.19 -9.70
N ALA A 105 25.38 -31.57 -10.86
CA ALA A 105 25.51 -30.13 -10.99
C ALA A 105 24.13 -29.45 -10.92
N LYS A 106 24.05 -28.24 -10.31
CA LYS A 106 22.82 -27.44 -10.21
C LYS A 106 22.15 -27.27 -11.59
N LYS A 107 20.92 -27.78 -11.73
CA LYS A 107 20.06 -27.49 -12.91
C LYS A 107 19.98 -25.97 -13.12
N LYS A 108 20.49 -25.48 -14.25
CA LYS A 108 20.12 -24.15 -14.78
C LYS A 108 18.62 -24.19 -15.03
N LYS A 109 17.86 -23.43 -14.25
CA LYS A 109 16.42 -23.26 -14.44
C LYS A 109 16.21 -22.51 -15.74
N GLU A 110 15.52 -23.14 -16.69
CA GLU A 110 15.20 -22.52 -17.98
C GLU A 110 14.45 -21.21 -17.76
N VAL A 111 14.91 -20.16 -18.45
CA VAL A 111 14.38 -18.81 -18.28
C VAL A 111 13.07 -18.72 -19.05
N LYS A 112 11.97 -19.17 -18.42
CA LYS A 112 10.60 -18.99 -18.93
C LYS A 112 10.43 -17.52 -19.33
N ALA A 113 10.27 -17.27 -20.63
CA ALA A 113 10.25 -15.94 -21.20
C ALA A 113 9.13 -15.13 -20.55
N LYS A 114 9.47 -14.00 -19.92
CA LYS A 114 8.49 -13.17 -19.22
C LYS A 114 7.70 -12.38 -20.28
N PRO A 115 6.35 -12.49 -20.32
CA PRO A 115 5.56 -11.72 -21.27
C PRO A 115 5.77 -10.22 -21.03
N LYS A 116 5.94 -9.48 -22.13
CA LYS A 116 6.03 -8.02 -22.09
C LYS A 116 4.69 -7.48 -21.60
N ARG A 117 4.73 -6.73 -20.49
CA ARG A 117 3.56 -6.12 -19.87
C ARG A 117 3.81 -4.65 -19.66
N VAL A 118 2.79 -3.82 -19.87
CA VAL A 118 2.82 -2.39 -19.61
C VAL A 118 1.52 -1.98 -18.93
N SER A 119 1.63 -1.33 -17.76
CA SER A 119 0.48 -0.77 -17.05
C SER A 119 -0.11 0.39 -17.85
N LEU A 120 -1.44 0.57 -17.78
CA LEU A 120 -2.10 1.67 -18.47
C LEU A 120 -1.90 3.02 -17.77
N PRO A 121 -1.95 4.15 -18.50
CA PRO A 121 -2.00 5.47 -17.90
C PRO A 121 -3.20 5.64 -16.96
N LYS A 122 -3.06 6.50 -15.95
CA LYS A 122 -4.17 6.82 -15.04
C LYS A 122 -5.24 7.60 -15.80
N GLY A 123 -6.50 7.16 -15.68
CA GLY A 123 -7.63 7.79 -16.37
C GLY A 123 -7.92 7.26 -17.78
N MET A 124 -7.18 6.26 -18.27
CA MET A 124 -7.53 5.55 -19.51
C MET A 124 -8.40 4.32 -19.21
N ASP A 125 -9.61 4.28 -19.76
CA ASP A 125 -10.55 3.16 -19.56
C ASP A 125 -10.11 1.89 -20.30
N PRO A 126 -10.14 0.69 -19.64
CA PRO A 126 -9.74 -0.57 -20.26
C PRO A 126 -10.60 -0.95 -21.49
N ASN A 127 -11.85 -0.44 -21.52
CA ASN A 127 -12.84 -0.75 -22.54
C ASN A 127 -12.71 0.13 -23.81
N LEU A 128 -11.94 1.23 -23.76
CA LEU A 128 -11.75 2.14 -24.91
C LEU A 128 -10.40 1.97 -25.62
N ILE A 129 -9.57 1.03 -25.18
CA ILE A 129 -8.25 0.78 -25.78
C ILE A 129 -8.38 -0.07 -27.05
N ASN A 130 -7.68 0.38 -28.10
CA ASN A 130 -7.56 -0.31 -29.38
C ASN A 130 -6.16 -0.92 -29.55
N LEU A 131 -6.03 -1.86 -30.50
CA LEU A 131 -4.76 -2.54 -30.85
C LEU A 131 -3.60 -1.54 -31.05
N GLU A 132 -3.81 -0.45 -31.79
CA GLU A 132 -2.77 0.54 -32.06
C GLU A 132 -2.21 1.20 -30.80
N THR A 133 -3.08 1.58 -29.87
CA THR A 133 -2.70 2.20 -28.59
C THR A 133 -1.94 1.19 -27.74
N ALA A 134 -2.39 -0.07 -27.72
CA ALA A 134 -1.72 -1.16 -27.03
C ALA A 134 -0.32 -1.44 -27.59
N LEU A 135 -0.14 -1.42 -28.92
CA LEU A 135 1.17 -1.53 -29.57
C LEU A 135 2.10 -0.36 -29.22
N LYS A 136 1.59 0.88 -29.21
CA LYS A 136 2.35 2.07 -28.80
C LYS A 136 2.80 1.98 -27.33
N LEU A 137 1.95 1.46 -26.45
CA LEU A 137 2.28 1.23 -25.03
C LEU A 137 3.31 0.10 -24.85
N LEU A 138 3.17 -1.02 -25.56
CA LEU A 138 4.11 -2.15 -25.52
C LEU A 138 5.51 -1.81 -26.08
N ALA A 139 5.64 -0.70 -26.83
CA ALA A 139 6.90 -0.16 -27.33
C ALA A 139 7.64 0.76 -26.32
N LEU A 140 7.07 1.04 -25.15
CA LEU A 140 7.76 1.77 -24.08
C LEU A 140 8.89 0.91 -23.45
N PRO A 141 10.05 1.49 -23.05
CA PRO A 141 10.36 2.92 -22.96
C PRO A 141 10.64 3.55 -24.33
N ARG A 142 10.07 4.73 -24.56
CA ARG A 142 10.28 5.49 -25.80
C ARG A 142 11.43 6.48 -25.63
N ASP A 143 12.38 6.47 -26.55
CA ASP A 143 13.39 7.54 -26.65
C ASP A 143 12.74 8.80 -27.27
N VAL A 144 12.85 9.93 -26.58
CA VAL A 144 12.31 11.24 -27.02
C VAL A 144 13.35 12.03 -27.82
N GLY A 145 14.62 11.90 -27.45
CA GLY A 145 15.75 12.58 -28.09
C GLY A 145 16.91 12.82 -27.13
N LYS A 146 17.98 13.45 -27.62
CA LYS A 146 19.06 13.97 -26.78
C LYS A 146 18.71 15.35 -26.27
N HIS A 147 18.98 15.64 -25.00
CA HIS A 147 18.85 16.99 -24.46
C HIS A 147 19.86 17.94 -25.14
N PRO A 148 19.46 19.16 -25.56
CA PRO A 148 20.35 20.07 -26.29
C PRO A 148 21.55 20.52 -25.45
N GLU A 149 21.37 20.77 -24.15
CA GLU A 149 22.44 21.28 -23.28
C GLU A 149 23.35 20.20 -22.68
N THR A 150 22.80 19.04 -22.27
CA THR A 150 23.56 17.99 -21.57
C THR A 150 23.96 16.82 -22.47
N GLY A 151 23.39 16.71 -23.68
CA GLY A 151 23.60 15.59 -24.60
C GLY A 151 23.01 14.24 -24.14
N GLU A 152 22.47 14.16 -22.92
CA GLU A 152 21.91 12.93 -22.35
C GLU A 152 20.64 12.47 -23.08
N MET A 153 20.45 11.15 -23.19
CA MET A 153 19.26 10.55 -23.78
C MET A 153 18.05 10.71 -22.84
N ILE A 154 16.99 11.32 -23.37
CA ILE A 154 15.71 11.49 -22.70
C ILE A 154 14.81 10.31 -23.05
N THR A 155 14.37 9.59 -22.02
CA THR A 155 13.49 8.41 -22.12
C THR A 155 12.14 8.71 -21.48
N ALA A 156 11.05 8.26 -22.12
CA ALA A 156 9.69 8.40 -21.62
C ALA A 156 9.10 7.02 -21.29
N GLY A 157 8.39 6.90 -20.16
CA GLY A 157 7.85 5.63 -19.70
C GLY A 157 6.73 5.73 -18.67
N LEU A 158 6.20 4.58 -18.27
CA LEU A 158 5.15 4.44 -17.26
C LEU A 158 5.69 3.81 -15.98
N GLY A 159 5.27 4.34 -14.83
CA GLY A 159 5.67 3.84 -13.52
C GLY A 159 4.56 4.03 -12.49
N ARG A 160 4.81 3.60 -11.25
CA ARG A 160 3.79 3.57 -10.17
C ARG A 160 3.08 4.91 -9.90
N PHE A 161 3.70 6.03 -10.26
CA PHE A 161 3.16 7.37 -10.03
C PHE A 161 2.40 7.93 -11.24
N GLY A 162 2.56 7.35 -12.43
CA GLY A 162 2.02 7.85 -13.69
C GLY A 162 3.08 7.78 -14.81
N ALA A 163 2.84 8.52 -15.89
CA ALA A 163 3.81 8.74 -16.94
C ALA A 163 4.96 9.64 -16.46
N TYR A 164 6.17 9.38 -16.94
CA TYR A 164 7.36 10.15 -16.55
C TYR A 164 8.38 10.24 -17.68
N ILE A 165 9.19 11.29 -17.60
CA ILE A 165 10.43 11.48 -18.35
C ILE A 165 11.61 11.14 -17.43
N LYS A 166 12.65 10.52 -17.98
CA LYS A 166 13.92 10.26 -17.32
C LYS A 166 15.08 10.72 -18.21
N MET A 167 16.01 11.43 -17.61
CA MET A 167 17.30 11.84 -18.18
C MET A 167 18.38 11.45 -17.17
N GLY A 168 19.20 10.45 -17.51
CA GLY A 168 20.23 9.91 -16.61
C GLY A 168 19.67 9.51 -15.23
N PRO A 169 20.10 10.14 -14.13
CA PRO A 169 19.56 9.92 -12.79
C PRO A 169 18.30 10.75 -12.44
N ARG A 170 17.96 11.76 -13.24
CA ARG A 170 16.81 12.66 -13.01
C ARG A 170 15.51 12.08 -13.59
N TYR A 171 14.41 12.30 -12.87
CA TYR A 171 13.07 11.83 -13.24
C TYR A 171 12.05 12.96 -13.05
N LYS A 172 11.20 13.20 -14.04
CA LYS A 172 10.06 14.13 -13.96
C LYS A 172 8.76 13.40 -14.24
N SER A 173 7.76 13.54 -13.38
CA SER A 173 6.39 13.11 -13.70
C SER A 173 5.76 14.03 -14.74
N LEU A 174 5.04 13.47 -15.71
CA LEU A 174 4.17 14.24 -16.59
C LEU A 174 2.91 14.69 -15.83
N ALA A 175 2.33 15.82 -16.27
CA ALA A 175 1.00 16.25 -15.85
C ALA A 175 -0.06 15.56 -16.73
N ASP A 176 -1.32 15.54 -16.27
CA ASP A 176 -2.42 14.91 -17.01
C ASP A 176 -2.72 15.58 -18.38
N SER A 177 -2.18 16.79 -18.60
CA SER A 177 -2.22 17.53 -19.87
C SER A 177 -1.22 17.03 -20.93
N ASP A 178 -0.17 16.29 -20.52
CA ASP A 178 0.93 15.87 -21.37
C ASP A 178 0.82 14.37 -21.70
N ASP A 179 0.33 14.03 -22.90
CA ASP A 179 0.31 12.63 -23.33
C ASP A 179 1.72 12.07 -23.54
N LEU A 180 1.92 10.89 -22.95
CA LEU A 180 3.16 10.12 -23.01
C LEU A 180 3.52 9.70 -24.44
N LEU A 181 2.53 9.37 -25.28
CA LEU A 181 2.80 8.79 -26.60
C LEU A 181 3.23 9.85 -27.62
N SER A 182 2.77 11.10 -27.45
CA SER A 182 3.05 12.23 -28.34
C SER A 182 4.11 13.22 -27.84
N ILE A 183 4.66 13.05 -26.63
CA ILE A 183 5.55 14.07 -26.04
C ILE A 183 6.83 14.29 -26.86
N GLY A 184 7.08 15.56 -27.20
CA GLY A 184 8.24 16.00 -27.98
C GLY A 184 9.40 16.51 -27.11
N LEU A 185 10.58 16.59 -27.72
CA LEU A 185 11.83 17.02 -27.09
C LEU A 185 11.71 18.39 -26.39
N ASN A 186 11.13 19.38 -27.06
CA ASN A 186 11.00 20.74 -26.54
C ASN A 186 10.22 20.78 -25.22
N ARG A 187 9.11 20.03 -25.13
CA ARG A 187 8.30 19.91 -23.91
C ARG A 187 9.04 19.14 -22.82
N ALA A 188 9.78 18.10 -23.19
CA ALA A 188 10.57 17.31 -22.24
C ALA A 188 11.71 18.14 -21.59
N VAL A 189 12.39 18.99 -22.37
CA VAL A 189 13.42 19.93 -21.86
C VAL A 189 12.81 20.91 -20.87
N VAL A 190 11.69 21.55 -21.20
CA VAL A 190 10.98 22.48 -20.27
C VAL A 190 10.61 21.79 -18.96
N LEU A 191 10.05 20.57 -19.03
CA LEU A 191 9.66 19.81 -17.83
C LEU A 191 10.86 19.37 -16.98
N LEU A 192 12.03 19.11 -17.59
CA LEU A 192 13.27 18.79 -16.88
C LEU A 192 13.93 20.04 -16.26
N ALA A 193 13.74 21.22 -16.85
CA ALA A 193 14.18 22.50 -16.31
C ALA A 193 13.30 23.02 -15.16
N GLU A 194 12.01 22.64 -15.11
CA GLU A 194 11.16 22.95 -13.95
C GLU A 194 11.78 22.40 -12.65
N PRO A 195 11.74 23.14 -11.53
CA PRO A 195 12.21 22.63 -10.25
C PRO A 195 11.39 21.42 -9.79
N ASP A 196 12.01 20.51 -9.06
CA ASP A 196 11.30 19.34 -8.52
C ASP A 196 10.28 19.77 -7.47
N LYS A 197 9.01 19.74 -7.86
CA LYS A 197 7.84 19.88 -6.99
C LYS A 197 7.89 18.71 -5.99
N GLY A 198 8.56 18.93 -4.86
CA GLY A 198 8.86 17.92 -3.87
C GLY A 198 7.62 17.12 -3.48
N ARG A 199 7.79 15.82 -3.20
CA ARG A 199 6.69 14.94 -2.78
C ARG A 199 5.90 15.62 -1.65
N LYS A 200 4.65 16.00 -1.92
CA LYS A 200 3.69 16.65 -0.99
C LYS A 200 3.40 15.90 0.34
N GLY A 201 4.11 14.81 0.65
CA GLY A 201 4.01 14.05 1.89
C GLY A 201 5.36 13.57 2.47
N GLY A 202 6.50 14.05 1.96
CA GLY A 202 7.84 13.75 2.51
C GLY A 202 8.51 15.02 3.01
N GLY A 203 8.81 15.09 4.30
CA GLY A 203 9.31 16.30 4.96
C GLY A 203 10.73 16.70 4.55
N SER A 204 10.84 17.40 3.42
CA SER A 204 11.94 18.31 3.11
C SER A 204 11.37 19.52 2.37
N SER A 205 10.64 20.39 3.10
CA SER A 205 10.77 21.81 2.77
C SER A 205 12.25 22.16 2.89
N SER A 206 12.74 23.00 2.00
CA SER A 206 14.13 23.47 1.97
C SER A 206 14.58 23.87 3.38
N ALA A 207 15.54 23.13 3.93
CA ALA A 207 15.99 23.32 5.30
C ALA A 207 16.68 24.69 5.41
N LYS A 208 16.03 25.67 6.06
CA LYS A 208 16.61 27.00 6.26
C LYS A 208 17.74 26.85 7.27
N LEU A 209 18.98 27.04 6.82
CA LEU A 209 20.16 26.95 7.66
C LEU A 209 20.24 28.22 8.53
N LEU A 210 20.25 28.05 9.86
CA LEU A 210 20.21 29.15 10.83
C LEU A 210 21.60 29.51 11.39
N GLY A 211 22.57 28.59 11.32
CA GLY A 211 23.93 28.80 11.83
C GLY A 211 24.60 27.50 12.28
N GLU A 212 25.74 27.59 12.95
CA GLU A 212 26.46 26.46 13.56
C GLU A 212 26.39 26.53 15.09
N HIS A 213 26.12 25.41 15.76
CA HIS A 213 26.00 25.38 17.23
C HIS A 213 27.35 25.64 17.92
N PRO A 214 27.46 26.55 18.91
CA PRO A 214 28.73 27.01 19.46
C PRO A 214 29.60 25.89 20.07
N THR A 215 28.95 24.91 20.73
CA THR A 215 29.63 23.76 21.37
C THR A 215 30.19 22.73 20.37
N ASP A 216 29.64 22.65 19.16
CA ASP A 216 29.75 21.44 18.32
C ASP A 216 30.06 21.72 16.84
N LYS A 217 30.01 22.98 16.39
CA LYS A 217 30.14 23.42 14.99
C LYS A 217 29.23 22.69 13.98
N LYS A 218 28.17 22.04 14.48
CA LYS A 218 27.20 21.30 13.65
C LYS A 218 26.09 22.24 13.18
N PRO A 219 25.65 22.16 11.92
CA PRO A 219 24.66 23.07 11.37
C PRO A 219 23.29 22.88 12.04
N VAL A 220 22.72 24.00 12.45
CA VAL A 220 21.37 24.15 12.98
C VAL A 220 20.44 24.46 11.81
N THR A 221 19.43 23.62 11.59
CA THR A 221 18.53 23.73 10.43
C THR A 221 17.07 23.76 10.84
N LEU A 222 16.31 24.73 10.32
CA LEU A 222 14.87 24.79 10.44
C LEU A 222 14.23 23.94 9.33
N ASN A 223 13.38 23.00 9.71
CA ASN A 223 12.70 22.07 8.81
C ASN A 223 11.19 22.06 9.10
N ALA A 224 10.34 21.88 8.09
CA ALA A 224 8.91 21.63 8.33
C ALA A 224 8.62 20.12 8.37
N GLY A 225 7.99 19.66 9.46
CA GLY A 225 7.63 18.25 9.66
C GLY A 225 6.12 18.06 9.79
N ARG A 226 5.69 16.79 9.87
CA ARG A 226 4.27 16.40 10.08
C ARG A 226 3.66 17.00 11.36
N PHE A 227 4.48 17.38 12.33
CA PHE A 227 4.06 17.93 13.62
C PHE A 227 4.28 19.46 13.73
N GLY A 228 4.57 20.13 12.61
CA GLY A 228 4.92 21.55 12.56
C GLY A 228 6.41 21.81 12.30
N PRO A 229 6.83 23.09 12.27
CA PRO A 229 8.23 23.49 12.15
C PRO A 229 9.08 22.97 13.33
N TYR A 230 10.31 22.58 13.04
CA TYR A 230 11.26 22.13 14.04
C TYR A 230 12.69 22.52 13.67
N VAL A 231 13.45 22.94 14.67
CA VAL A 231 14.89 23.11 14.60
C VAL A 231 15.54 21.73 14.77
N LYS A 232 16.50 21.39 13.91
CA LYS A 232 17.31 20.19 14.00
C LYS A 232 18.77 20.55 14.21
N TRP A 233 19.34 19.99 15.27
CA TRP A 233 20.77 20.01 15.57
C TRP A 233 21.23 18.58 15.82
N ALA A 234 22.13 18.07 14.97
CA ALA A 234 22.59 16.68 14.97
C ALA A 234 21.44 15.65 15.06
N LYS A 235 21.28 15.02 16.23
CA LYS A 235 20.22 14.03 16.55
C LYS A 235 19.03 14.63 17.31
N VAL A 236 19.16 15.84 17.85
CA VAL A 236 18.08 16.55 18.55
C VAL A 236 17.20 17.27 17.53
N MET A 237 15.89 17.07 17.65
CA MET A 237 14.87 17.75 16.83
C MET A 237 13.93 18.49 17.76
N ALA A 238 14.09 19.80 17.90
CA ALA A 238 13.30 20.65 18.78
C ALA A 238 12.15 21.32 18.02
N THR A 239 10.91 21.02 18.44
CA THR A 239 9.70 21.54 17.81
C THR A 239 9.55 23.01 18.18
N VAL A 240 9.40 23.89 17.18
CA VAL A 240 9.13 25.30 17.40
C VAL A 240 7.72 25.40 17.99
N THR A 241 7.59 26.01 19.17
CA THR A 241 6.28 26.24 19.79
C THR A 241 5.57 27.38 19.06
N LYS A 242 4.24 27.43 19.11
CA LYS A 242 3.43 28.51 18.49
C LYS A 242 3.73 29.93 19.00
N ALA A 243 4.61 30.07 19.99
CA ALA A 243 5.06 31.37 20.51
C ALA A 243 6.10 32.05 19.60
N TYR A 244 6.80 31.28 18.76
CA TYR A 244 7.80 31.79 17.82
C TYR A 244 7.32 31.60 16.39
N ASP A 245 7.49 32.63 15.56
CA ASP A 245 7.22 32.55 14.13
C ASP A 245 8.32 31.74 13.42
N PRO A 246 8.00 30.74 12.59
CA PRO A 246 9.01 29.89 11.97
C PRO A 246 9.81 30.59 10.88
N GLU A 247 9.31 31.66 10.25
CA GLU A 247 10.01 32.34 9.16
C GLU A 247 11.07 33.31 9.70
N ASN A 248 10.78 33.93 10.84
CA ASN A 248 11.61 34.95 11.51
C ASN A 248 12.46 34.43 12.69
N LEU A 249 12.51 33.11 12.89
CA LEU A 249 13.22 32.48 14.02
C LEU A 249 14.74 32.74 13.95
N THR A 250 15.30 33.38 14.98
CA THR A 250 16.73 33.73 15.04
C THR A 250 17.60 32.59 15.55
N PHE A 251 18.91 32.67 15.30
CA PHE A 251 19.86 31.65 15.75
C PHE A 251 19.86 31.45 17.28
N GLU A 252 19.76 32.54 18.06
CA GLU A 252 19.73 32.50 19.52
C GLU A 252 18.48 31.78 20.04
N GLN A 253 17.30 32.12 19.50
CA GLN A 253 16.04 31.44 19.82
C GLN A 253 16.07 29.95 19.44
N ALA A 254 16.80 29.59 18.38
CA ALA A 254 17.00 28.20 18.00
C ALA A 254 17.78 27.42 19.07
N LEU A 255 18.79 28.03 19.70
CA LEU A 255 19.55 27.45 20.81
C LEU A 255 18.66 27.26 22.05
N GLU A 256 17.90 28.28 22.47
CA GLU A 256 16.94 28.18 23.59
C GLU A 256 15.99 26.98 23.42
N ILE A 257 15.44 26.80 22.22
CA ILE A 257 14.50 25.72 21.91
C ILE A 257 15.20 24.34 21.90
N ILE A 258 16.47 24.27 21.49
CA ILE A 258 17.29 23.05 21.57
C ILE A 258 17.58 22.70 23.03
N GLU A 259 18.11 23.63 23.83
CA GLU A 259 18.46 23.44 25.24
C GLU A 259 17.23 23.07 26.08
N ALA A 260 16.13 23.79 25.90
CA ALA A 260 14.86 23.48 26.55
C ALA A 260 14.33 22.08 26.19
N LYS A 261 14.75 21.49 25.06
CA LYS A 261 14.42 20.10 24.71
C LYS A 261 15.42 19.08 25.25
N ILE A 262 16.71 19.42 25.32
CA ILE A 262 17.72 18.59 25.99
C ILE A 262 17.33 18.45 27.47
N ALA A 263 16.99 19.55 28.14
CA ALA A 263 16.53 19.57 29.53
C ALA A 263 15.23 18.79 29.77
N LYS A 264 14.29 18.79 28.81
CA LYS A 264 13.02 18.02 28.91
C LYS A 264 13.17 16.53 28.56
N GLY A 265 14.34 16.11 28.06
CA GLY A 265 14.62 14.73 27.66
C GLY A 265 13.75 14.21 26.52
N PRO A 266 13.90 12.91 26.17
CA PRO A 266 13.00 12.25 25.22
C PRO A 266 11.61 12.14 25.86
N SER A 267 10.66 12.95 25.38
CA SER A 267 9.26 12.84 25.80
C SER A 267 8.79 11.39 25.64
N PRO A 268 8.20 10.77 26.68
CA PRO A 268 7.71 9.41 26.58
C PRO A 268 6.70 9.34 25.44
N ALA A 269 6.86 8.34 24.57
CA ALA A 269 5.88 8.07 23.53
C ALA A 269 4.51 7.99 24.18
N LYS A 270 3.56 8.82 23.72
CA LYS A 270 2.21 8.91 24.28
C LYS A 270 1.41 7.67 23.91
N GLY A 271 1.82 6.54 24.48
CA GLY A 271 1.13 5.26 24.40
C GLY A 271 -0.30 5.47 24.84
N LYS A 272 -1.24 4.93 24.07
CA LYS A 272 -2.66 5.01 24.41
C LYS A 272 -2.83 4.40 25.81
N ALA A 273 -3.27 5.21 26.77
CA ALA A 273 -3.66 4.71 28.08
C ALA A 273 -4.70 3.61 27.88
N ALA A 274 -4.35 2.38 28.26
CA ALA A 274 -5.27 1.26 28.17
C ALA A 274 -6.44 1.52 29.12
N LYS A 275 -7.64 1.74 28.56
CA LYS A 275 -8.86 1.79 29.36
C LYS A 275 -9.03 0.43 30.04
N PRO A 276 -9.26 0.36 31.37
CA PRO A 276 -9.50 -0.91 32.02
C PRO A 276 -10.72 -1.59 31.41
N ALA A 277 -10.61 -2.89 31.14
CA ALA A 277 -11.69 -3.66 30.54
C ALA A 277 -12.89 -3.70 31.49
N LYS A 278 -14.04 -3.24 31.01
CA LYS A 278 -15.30 -3.34 31.74
C LYS A 278 -15.81 -4.77 31.60
N GLU A 279 -15.61 -5.60 32.61
CA GLU A 279 -16.22 -6.95 32.66
C GLU A 279 -17.74 -6.81 32.50
N LYS A 280 -18.27 -7.40 31.43
CA LYS A 280 -19.71 -7.57 31.26
C LYS A 280 -20.12 -8.87 31.95
N ALA A 281 -20.89 -8.74 33.02
CA ALA A 281 -21.58 -9.88 33.62
C ALA A 281 -22.45 -10.59 32.58
N VAL A 282 -22.34 -11.92 32.52
CA VAL A 282 -23.31 -12.80 31.87
C VAL A 282 -23.84 -13.76 32.93
N LYS A 283 -25.18 -13.89 33.00
CA LYS A 283 -25.88 -14.66 34.03
C LYS A 283 -25.80 -16.16 33.75
N ALA A 284 -25.82 -16.96 34.81
CA ALA A 284 -25.74 -18.42 34.78
C ALA A 284 -27.09 -19.11 34.47
N ASN A 285 -27.04 -20.37 33.98
CA ASN A 285 -27.77 -21.55 34.49
C ASN A 285 -27.53 -22.81 33.58
N PRO A 286 -27.90 -24.06 33.95
CA PRO A 286 -27.42 -24.85 35.10
C PRO A 286 -27.14 -26.36 34.76
N LYS A 287 -26.92 -27.21 35.79
CA LYS A 287 -26.74 -28.70 35.77
C LYS A 287 -25.29 -29.17 35.45
N ASP A 288 -24.75 -30.28 35.98
CA ASP A 288 -25.31 -31.35 36.85
C ASP A 288 -24.29 -31.89 37.90
N LYS A 289 -24.81 -32.21 39.10
CA LYS A 289 -24.39 -33.11 40.21
C LYS A 289 -22.92 -33.58 40.44
N GLY A 290 -22.50 -33.48 41.72
CA GLY A 290 -21.41 -34.26 42.34
C GLY A 290 -21.12 -33.89 43.81
N LYS A 291 -21.42 -34.77 44.79
CA LYS A 291 -21.25 -34.62 46.27
C LYS A 291 -20.00 -35.43 46.72
N PRO A 292 -19.52 -35.41 48.00
CA PRO A 292 -20.01 -34.72 49.19
C PRO A 292 -18.96 -34.02 50.11
N LYS A 293 -19.49 -33.31 51.12
CA LYS A 293 -18.80 -32.73 52.29
C LYS A 293 -18.51 -33.81 53.35
N PRO A 294 -17.52 -33.63 54.24
CA PRO A 294 -17.83 -33.26 55.64
C PRO A 294 -16.69 -32.44 56.33
N LYS A 295 -16.81 -31.81 57.52
CA LYS A 295 -17.96 -31.40 58.37
C LYS A 295 -18.00 -29.84 58.44
N ALA A 296 -17.90 -29.25 59.65
CA ALA A 296 -17.60 -27.85 59.98
C ALA A 296 -17.26 -27.74 61.49
N LYS A 297 -16.54 -26.69 61.94
CA LYS A 297 -16.63 -26.15 63.30
C LYS A 297 -16.62 -24.62 63.27
N ALA A 298 -17.57 -24.05 64.01
CA ALA A 298 -17.62 -22.77 64.73
C ALA A 298 -16.75 -21.59 64.22
N ALA A 299 -17.32 -20.45 63.80
CA ALA A 299 -17.91 -19.39 64.65
C ALA A 299 -16.85 -18.66 65.53
N ALA A 300 -16.86 -17.32 65.68
CA ALA A 300 -17.98 -16.40 65.58
C ALA A 300 -17.64 -14.99 65.02
N LYS A 301 -18.71 -14.19 64.84
CA LYS A 301 -18.74 -12.79 64.38
C LYS A 301 -18.06 -11.83 65.37
N LYS A 302 -17.52 -10.69 64.89
CA LYS A 302 -18.12 -9.34 65.13
C LYS A 302 -17.42 -8.19 64.37
N LYS A 303 -18.22 -7.46 63.56
CA LYS A 303 -18.11 -6.00 63.33
C LYS A 303 -18.54 -5.27 64.64
N PRO A 304 -18.22 -3.98 64.92
CA PRO A 304 -18.29 -2.80 64.00
C PRO A 304 -17.05 -1.86 64.09
N ALA A 305 -16.77 -0.85 63.26
CA ALA A 305 -17.55 0.10 62.44
C ALA A 305 -18.29 1.22 63.19
N MET A 306 -17.62 2.37 63.45
CA MET A 306 -18.21 3.73 63.39
C MET A 306 -17.13 4.81 63.66
N THR A 307 -16.74 5.63 62.67
CA THR A 307 -17.15 7.04 62.42
C THR A 307 -16.53 8.13 63.32
N THR A 308 -15.76 9.04 62.70
CA THR A 308 -15.75 10.52 62.90
C THR A 308 -14.91 11.12 61.77
N LYS A 309 -15.51 11.81 60.78
CA LYS A 309 -15.79 13.26 60.70
C LYS A 309 -14.58 14.20 60.72
N ALA A 310 -14.26 14.68 59.51
CA ALA A 310 -14.08 16.09 59.14
C ALA A 310 -13.15 17.01 59.97
N LYS A 311 -11.98 17.24 59.37
CA LYS A 311 -11.07 18.39 59.50
C LYS A 311 -11.79 19.74 59.71
N LYS A 312 -11.33 20.56 60.66
CA LYS A 312 -11.60 22.02 60.72
C LYS A 312 -10.29 22.78 60.96
N LYS A 313 -10.21 23.98 60.37
CA LYS A 313 -9.06 24.91 60.38
C LYS A 313 -8.55 25.22 61.80
N GLN A 314 -7.23 25.34 61.96
CA GLN A 314 -6.52 26.63 61.81
C GLN A 314 -5.20 26.37 61.07
#